data_AF-A0A7E4VXE3-F1
#
_entry.id   AF-A0A7E4VXE3-F1
#
_cell.length_a   1.000
_cell.length_b   1.000
_cell.length_c   1.000
_cell.angle_alpha   90.00
_cell.angle_beta   90.00
_cell.angle_gamma   90.00
#
_symmetry.space_group_name_H-M   'P 1'
#
loop_
_entity.id
_entity.type
_entity.pdbx_description
1 polymer ?
#
loop_
_entity_poly.entity_id
_entity_poly.type
_entity_poly.pdbx_seq_one_letter_code
_entity_poly.pdbx_strand_id
1 'polypeptide(L)'
;MTKDFKKHAIKRWAEDDVNFSLNTDDPSLFDTDMNKELVFGEDKFEMDLNQLWLSQLNAAKSSFLPADLKEQLIVRIKIGHPSLAYLNIIGTHQ
;
A
#
# COMPACT_ATOMS: atom_id res chain seq x y z
N MET A 1 18.00 -17.78 12.68
CA MET A 1 16.53 -17.98 12.65
C MET A 1 16.03 -17.44 11.32
N THR A 2 15.67 -18.31 10.37
CA THR A 2 14.98 -17.88 9.15
C THR A 2 13.54 -17.52 9.55
N LYS A 3 13.24 -16.22 9.63
CA LYS A 3 11.87 -15.74 9.82
C LYS A 3 11.05 -16.19 8.61
N ASP A 4 9.99 -16.95 8.86
CA ASP A 4 9.05 -17.36 7.83
C ASP A 4 8.09 -16.18 7.56
N PHE A 5 8.49 -15.29 6.65
CA PHE A 5 7.70 -14.11 6.28
C PHE A 5 6.33 -14.50 5.70
N LYS A 6 6.18 -15.73 5.15
CA LYS A 6 4.88 -16.22 4.65
C LYS A 6 3.87 -16.49 5.77
N LYS A 7 4.32 -16.59 7.02
CA LYS A 7 3.45 -16.73 8.20
C LYS A 7 3.16 -15.40 8.88
N HIS A 8 3.61 -14.27 8.32
CA HIS A 8 3.30 -12.96 8.87
C HIS A 8 1.79 -12.68 8.77
N ALA A 9 1.20 -12.11 9.83
CA ALA A 9 -0.24 -11.90 9.91
C ALA A 9 -0.79 -11.00 8.78
N ILE A 10 0.06 -10.11 8.26
CA ILE A 10 -0.30 -9.19 7.17
C ILE A 10 -0.79 -9.90 5.91
N LYS A 11 -0.28 -11.10 5.62
CA LYS A 11 -0.73 -11.87 4.46
C LYS A 11 -2.21 -12.22 4.60
N ARG A 12 -2.59 -12.74 5.77
CA ARG A 12 -4.00 -13.03 6.07
C ARG A 12 -4.84 -11.75 6.08
N TRP A 13 -4.32 -10.64 6.62
CA TRP A 13 -5.05 -9.37 6.61
C TRP A 13 -5.31 -8.84 5.20
N ALA A 14 -4.36 -9.02 4.29
CA ALA A 14 -4.50 -8.66 2.88
C ALA A 14 -5.48 -9.59 2.13
N GLU A 15 -5.50 -10.88 2.46
CA GLU A 15 -6.45 -11.86 1.92
C GLU A 15 -7.89 -11.62 2.44
N ASP A 16 -8.02 -11.19 3.69
CA ASP A 16 -9.30 -10.95 4.39
C ASP A 16 -9.84 -9.51 4.22
N ASP A 17 -9.21 -8.68 3.39
CA ASP A 17 -9.60 -7.27 3.15
C ASP A 17 -9.69 -6.41 4.44
N VAL A 18 -8.79 -6.66 5.39
CA VAL A 18 -8.74 -5.94 6.66
C VAL A 18 -8.22 -4.51 6.47
N ASN A 19 -8.71 -3.57 7.28
CA ASN A 19 -8.18 -2.21 7.31
C ASN A 19 -6.81 -2.15 8.01
N PHE A 20 -5.73 -2.35 7.25
CA PHE A 20 -4.35 -2.15 7.69
C PHE A 20 -3.59 -1.18 6.78
N SER A 21 -2.43 -0.71 7.25
CA SER A 21 -1.47 0.09 6.49
C SER A 21 -0.05 -0.47 6.61
N LEU A 22 0.78 -0.22 5.60
CA LEU A 22 2.22 -0.49 5.65
C LEU A 22 2.96 0.75 6.14
N ASN A 23 3.94 0.55 7.02
CA ASN A 23 4.67 1.60 7.72
C ASN A 23 6.13 1.16 7.91
N THR A 24 7.04 2.12 8.01
CA THR A 24 8.48 1.88 8.23
C THR A 24 8.87 1.61 9.69
N ASP A 25 8.00 1.95 10.64
CA ASP A 25 8.28 1.99 12.09
C ASP A 25 9.43 2.97 12.42
N ASP A 26 10.68 2.51 12.37
CA ASP A 26 11.90 3.30 12.58
C ASP A 26 12.87 3.21 11.38
N PRO A 27 12.71 4.08 10.35
CA PRO A 27 13.52 4.05 9.12
C PRO A 27 15.04 3.99 9.35
N SER A 28 15.56 4.79 10.28
CA SER A 28 16.99 4.90 10.55
C SER A 28 17.56 3.70 11.30
N LEU A 29 16.74 3.01 12.10
CA LEU A 29 17.15 1.82 12.83
C LEU A 29 17.20 0.61 11.91
N PHE A 30 16.26 0.51 10.97
CA PHE A 30 16.12 -0.64 10.08
C PHE A 30 16.72 -0.43 8.68
N ASP A 31 17.30 0.75 8.41
CA ASP A 31 17.80 1.17 7.09
C ASP A 31 16.75 0.95 5.98
N THR A 32 15.51 1.34 6.28
CA THR A 32 14.37 1.20 5.39
C THR A 32 13.73 2.54 5.05
N ASP A 33 12.84 2.54 4.06
CA ASP A 33 12.00 3.65 3.67
C ASP A 33 10.66 3.11 3.14
N MET A 34 9.70 3.99 2.89
CA MET A 34 8.35 3.57 2.48
C MET A 34 8.36 2.76 1.16
N ASN A 35 9.26 3.06 0.22
CA ASN A 35 9.33 2.32 -1.03
C ASN A 35 9.90 0.93 -0.79
N LYS A 36 10.95 0.80 0.03
CA LYS A 36 11.50 -0.49 0.44
C LYS A 36 10.44 -1.35 1.13
N GLU A 37 9.61 -0.80 2.01
CA GLU A 37 8.52 -1.54 2.67
C GLU A 37 7.45 -2.01 1.68
N LEU A 38 7.09 -1.21 0.68
CA LEU A 38 6.14 -1.62 -0.37
C LEU A 38 6.70 -2.76 -1.23
N VAL A 39 7.95 -2.65 -1.67
CA VAL A 39 8.64 -3.72 -2.43
C VAL A 39 8.79 -4.97 -1.57
N PHE A 40 9.07 -4.81 -0.28
CA PHE A 40 9.14 -5.92 0.67
C PHE A 40 7.78 -6.64 0.81
N GLY A 41 6.68 -5.90 0.81
CA GLY A 41 5.32 -6.44 0.83
C GLY A 41 5.03 -7.33 -0.38
N GLU A 42 5.40 -6.88 -1.57
CA GLU A 42 5.32 -7.69 -2.80
C GLU A 42 6.22 -8.94 -2.70
N ASP A 43 7.51 -8.75 -2.42
CA ASP A 43 8.54 -9.79 -2.49
C ASP A 43 8.42 -10.87 -1.40
N LYS A 44 8.02 -10.48 -0.19
CA LYS A 44 8.06 -11.36 0.99
C LYS A 44 6.69 -11.79 1.49
N PHE A 45 5.68 -10.92 1.34
CA PHE A 45 4.31 -11.22 1.75
C PHE A 45 3.41 -11.64 0.59
N GLU A 46 3.93 -11.62 -0.65
CA GLU A 46 3.21 -12.00 -1.88
C GLU A 46 1.95 -11.14 -2.10
N MET A 47 2.01 -9.87 -1.70
CA MET A 47 0.93 -8.90 -1.90
C MET A 47 0.88 -8.43 -3.35
N ASP A 48 -0.31 -8.34 -3.92
CA ASP A 48 -0.49 -7.75 -5.24
C ASP A 48 -0.55 -6.22 -5.21
N LEU A 49 -0.48 -5.59 -6.39
CA LEU A 49 -0.53 -4.12 -6.52
C LEU A 49 -1.83 -3.51 -5.98
N ASN A 50 -2.96 -4.22 -6.05
CA ASN A 50 -4.22 -3.72 -5.51
C ASN A 50 -4.21 -3.73 -3.99
N GLN A 51 -3.66 -4.78 -3.36
CA GLN A 51 -3.49 -4.89 -1.92
C GLN A 51 -2.53 -3.83 -1.38
N LEU A 52 -1.41 -3.58 -2.08
CA LEU A 52 -0.48 -2.49 -1.75
C LEU A 52 -1.15 -1.12 -1.90
N TRP A 53 -1.90 -0.89 -2.99
CA TRP A 53 -2.65 0.36 -3.16
C TRP A 53 -3.71 0.53 -2.05
N LEU A 54 -4.40 -0.55 -1.70
CA LEU A 54 -5.44 -0.52 -0.68
C LEU A 54 -4.89 -0.22 0.71
N SER A 55 -3.70 -0.75 1.07
CA SER A 55 -3.06 -0.42 2.34
C SER A 55 -2.76 1.08 2.45
N GLN A 56 -2.37 1.73 1.34
CA GLN A 56 -2.15 3.18 1.32
C GLN A 56 -3.47 3.96 1.41
N LEU A 57 -4.53 3.48 0.75
CA LEU A 57 -5.85 4.09 0.85
C LEU A 57 -6.41 4.00 2.28
N ASN A 58 -6.22 2.85 2.92
CA ASN A 58 -6.60 2.58 4.30
C ASN A 58 -5.85 3.48 5.29
N ALA A 59 -4.54 3.69 5.08
CA ALA A 59 -3.75 4.66 5.82
C ALA A 59 -4.34 6.09 5.72
N ALA A 60 -4.68 6.54 4.51
CA ALA A 60 -5.25 7.86 4.30
C ALA A 60 -6.62 8.03 4.97
N LYS A 61 -7.51 7.04 4.87
CA LYS A 61 -8.81 7.04 5.56
C LYS A 61 -8.65 7.11 7.08
N SER A 62 -7.70 6.35 7.62
CA SER A 62 -7.45 6.23 9.07
C SER A 62 -6.55 7.35 9.63
N SER A 63 -6.05 8.25 8.78
CA SER A 63 -5.23 9.38 9.20
C SER A 63 -5.99 10.37 10.09
N PHE A 64 -5.27 11.15 10.90
CA PHE A 64 -5.84 12.24 11.71
C PHE A 64 -5.89 13.59 10.98
N LEU A 65 -5.88 13.57 9.65
CA LEU A 65 -6.05 14.77 8.85
C LEU A 65 -7.46 15.37 9.03
N PRO A 66 -7.58 16.72 8.99
CA PRO A 66 -8.85 17.41 8.80
C PRO A 66 -9.64 16.85 7.61
N ALA A 67 -10.97 16.90 7.68
CA ALA A 67 -11.84 16.22 6.72
C ALA A 67 -11.59 16.65 5.26
N ASP A 68 -11.40 17.94 5.02
CA ASP A 68 -11.12 18.53 3.72
C ASP A 68 -9.78 18.06 3.13
N LEU A 69 -8.72 18.05 3.95
CA LEU A 69 -7.40 17.58 3.53
C LEU A 69 -7.38 16.06 3.32
N LYS A 70 -8.10 15.32 4.16
CA LYS A 70 -8.25 13.86 4.05
C LYS A 70 -8.94 13.48 2.74
N GLU A 71 -10.03 14.18 2.38
CA GLU A 71 -10.75 13.93 1.13
C GLU A 71 -9.85 14.19 -0.09
N GLN A 72 -9.11 15.29 -0.10
CA GLN A 72 -8.15 15.60 -1.17
C GLN A 72 -7.08 14.51 -1.30
N LEU A 73 -6.55 14.01 -0.18
CA LEU A 73 -5.56 12.92 -0.19
C LEU A 73 -6.16 11.61 -0.73
N ILE A 74 -7.36 11.24 -0.29
CA ILE A 74 -8.06 10.05 -0.76
C ILE A 74 -8.30 10.11 -2.28
N VAL A 75 -8.70 11.26 -2.81
CA VAL A 75 -8.88 11.44 -4.27
C VAL A 75 -7.57 11.21 -5.01
N ARG A 76 -6.45 11.79 -4.54
CA ARG A 76 -5.14 11.58 -5.17
C ARG A 76 -4.73 10.11 -5.19
N ILE A 77 -4.93 9.39 -4.09
CA ILE A 77 -4.62 7.96 -4.02
C ILE A 77 -5.52 7.16 -4.96
N LYS A 78 -6.82 7.48 -5.05
CA LYS A 78 -7.76 6.80 -5.95
C LYS A 78 -7.40 6.96 -7.43
N ILE A 79 -6.86 8.10 -7.84
CA ILE A 79 -6.37 8.30 -9.22
C ILE A 79 -5.24 7.33 -9.55
N GLY A 80 -4.39 7.01 -8.57
CA GLY A 80 -3.29 6.04 -8.71
C GLY A 80 -3.72 4.57 -8.64
N HIS A 81 -5.03 4.25 -8.74
CA HIS A 81 -5.48 2.86 -8.71
C HIS A 81 -4.86 2.05 -9.87
N PRO A 82 -4.36 0.82 -9.62
CA PRO A 82 -3.66 0.03 -10.65
C PRO A 82 -4.46 -0.18 -11.94
N SER A 83 -5.78 -0.36 -11.86
CA SER A 83 -6.62 -0.50 -13.06
C SER A 83 -6.76 0.78 -13.90
N LEU A 84 -6.63 1.97 -13.28
CA LEU A 84 -6.69 3.25 -13.99
C LEU A 84 -5.35 3.58 -14.66
N ALA A 85 -4.24 3.16 -14.05
CA ALA A 85 -2.92 3.28 -14.65
C ALA A 85 -2.82 2.48 -15.97
N TYR A 86 -3.46 1.30 -16.03
CA TYR A 86 -3.50 0.48 -17.25
C TYR A 86 -4.25 1.16 -18.40
N LEU A 87 -5.34 1.89 -18.13
CA LEU A 87 -6.13 2.62 -19.12
C LEU A 87 -5.36 3.81 -19.73
N ASN A 88 -4.53 4.50 -18.94
CA ASN A 88 -3.72 5.63 -19.42
C ASN A 88 -2.54 5.20 -20.31
N ILE A 89 -2.05 3.96 -20.17
CA ILE A 89 -0.96 3.42 -21.00
C ILE A 89 -1.48 2.97 -22.38
N ILE A 90 -2.70 2.45 -22.46
CA ILE A 90 -3.31 2.03 -23.73
C ILE A 90 -3.98 3.19 -24.48
N GLY A 91 -4.40 4.25 -23.77
CA GLY A 91 -5.10 5.41 -24.35
C GLY A 91 -4.21 6.44 -25.05
N THR A 92 -2.88 6.32 -24.96
CA THR A 92 -1.90 7.23 -25.60
C THR A 92 -1.39 6.73 -26.95
N HIS A 93 -1.97 5.65 -27.49
CA HIS A 93 -1.60 5.05 -28.77
C HIS A 93 -2.74 5.04 -29.83
N GLN A 94 -3.70 5.97 -29.77
CA GLN A 94 -4.65 6.23 -30.86
C GLN A 94 -4.48 7.64 -31.45
#